data_AF-A0A418SQX4-F1
#
_entry.id   AF-A0A418SQX4-F1
#
_cell.length_a   1.000
_cell.length_b   1.000
_cell.length_c   1.000
_cell.angle_alpha   90.00
_cell.angle_beta   90.00
_cell.angle_gamma   90.00
#
_symmetry.space_group_name_H-M   'P 1'
#
loop_
_entity.id
_entity.type
_entity.pdbx_description
1 polymer ?
#
loop_
_entity_poly.entity_id
_entity_poly.type
_entity_poly.pdbx_seq_one_letter_code
_entity_poly.pdbx_strand_id
1 'polypeptide(L)' 'MSEWTVTDNWPDPVPVTETEIEVFERWFGDLFDELFGPDA' A
#
# COMPACT_ATOMS: atom_id res chain seq x y z
N MET A 1 30.95 -13.09 -17.92
CA MET A 1 29.49 -12.80 -17.87
C MET A 1 29.18 -12.47 -16.43
N SER A 2 28.71 -11.26 -16.15
CA SER A 2 28.41 -10.84 -14.77
C SER A 2 26.94 -11.11 -14.48
N GLU A 3 26.68 -11.98 -13.50
CA GLU A 3 25.35 -12.33 -13.03
C GLU A 3 24.77 -11.13 -12.26
N TRP A 4 23.74 -10.49 -12.80
CA TRP A 4 23.02 -9.41 -12.11
C TRP A 4 22.03 -10.04 -11.13
N THR A 5 22.33 -9.94 -9.83
CA THR A 5 21.46 -10.45 -8.77
C THR A 5 20.31 -9.46 -8.53
N VAL A 6 19.10 -9.82 -8.96
CA VAL A 6 17.89 -9.11 -8.53
C VAL A 6 17.69 -9.40 -7.05
N THR A 7 17.87 -8.38 -6.23
CA THR A 7 17.68 -8.48 -4.77
C THR A 7 16.45 -7.66 -4.42
N ASP A 8 15.49 -8.29 -3.76
CA ASP A 8 14.37 -7.56 -3.18
C ASP A 8 14.91 -6.75 -2.00
N ASN A 9 14.95 -5.43 -2.17
CA ASN A 9 15.44 -4.48 -1.17
C ASN A 9 14.26 -3.76 -0.50
N TRP A 10 13.09 -4.38 -0.49
CA TRP A 10 11.96 -3.80 0.21
C TRP A 10 12.21 -3.78 1.70
N PRO A 11 11.77 -2.70 2.38
CA PRO A 11 11.90 -2.61 3.83
C PRO A 11 11.05 -3.70 4.50
N ASP A 12 11.42 -4.01 5.74
CA ASP A 12 10.59 -4.88 6.56
C ASP A 12 9.15 -4.34 6.64
N PRO A 13 8.14 -5.22 6.58
CA PRO A 13 6.76 -4.80 6.68
C PRO A 13 6.52 -4.09 8.01
N VAL A 14 5.97 -2.88 7.92
CA VAL A 14 5.62 -2.09 9.10
C VAL A 14 4.31 -2.63 9.67
N PRO A 15 4.26 -3.02 10.96
CA PRO A 15 3.03 -3.48 11.57
C PRO A 15 2.03 -2.32 11.68
N VAL A 16 0.79 -2.56 11.26
CA VAL A 16 -0.31 -1.59 11.32
C VAL A 16 -1.42 -2.16 12.19
N THR A 17 -1.96 -1.33 13.09
CA THR A 17 -3.06 -1.66 13.99
C THR A 17 -4.42 -1.39 13.34
N GLU A 18 -5.49 -2.02 13.85
CA GLU A 18 -6.86 -1.78 13.36
C GLU A 18 -7.26 -0.29 13.45
N THR A 19 -6.86 0.40 14.53
CA THR A 19 -7.12 1.84 14.70
C THR A 19 -6.39 2.69 13.66
N GLU A 20 -5.17 2.31 13.27
CA GLU A 20 -4.45 3.02 12.20
C GLU A 20 -5.13 2.81 10.85
N ILE A 21 -5.64 1.61 10.56
CA ILE A 21 -6.40 1.32 9.34
C ILE A 21 -7.65 2.22 9.26
N GLU A 22 -8.42 2.34 10.35
CA GLU A 22 -9.60 3.21 10.39
C GLU A 22 -9.25 4.69 10.10
N VAL A 23 -8.10 5.16 10.59
CA VAL A 23 -7.63 6.51 10.28
C VAL A 23 -7.29 6.62 8.79
N PHE A 24 -6.56 5.66 8.23
CA PHE A 24 -6.24 5.67 6.79
C PHE A 24 -7.50 5.68 5.93
N GLU A 25 -8.46 4.81 6.21
CA GLU A 25 -9.73 4.73 5.47
C GLU A 25 -10.54 6.03 5.59
N ARG A 26 -10.54 6.69 6.75
CA ARG A 26 -11.29 7.94 6.91
C ARG A 26 -10.72 9.13 6.15
N TRP A 27 -9.41 9.12 5.85
CA TRP A 27 -8.75 10.19 5.09
C TRP A 27 -8.62 9.88 3.60
N PHE A 28 -8.49 8.60 3.24
CA PHE A 28 -8.23 8.16 1.87
C PHE A 28 -9.40 7.40 1.23
N GLY A 29 -10.48 7.12 1.97
CA GLY A 29 -11.63 6.36 1.47
C GLY A 29 -12.21 6.97 0.18
N ASP A 30 -12.52 8.28 0.20
CA ASP A 30 -13.05 8.97 -0.96
C ASP A 30 -12.11 8.91 -2.18
N LEU A 31 -10.79 8.98 -1.96
CA LEU A 31 -9.79 8.87 -3.02
C LEU A 31 -9.72 7.45 -3.60
N PHE A 32 -9.83 6.42 -2.75
CA PHE A 32 -9.83 5.03 -3.22
C PHE A 32 -11.13 4.67 -3.93
N ASP A 33 -12.26 5.19 -3.48
CA ASP A 33 -13.53 5.05 -4.19
C ASP A 33 -13.47 5.74 -5.56
N GLU A 34 -12.78 6.87 -5.71
CA GLU A 34 -12.54 7.50 -7.02
C GLU A 34 -11.61 6.67 -7.92
N LEU A 35 -10.53 6.10 -7.36
CA LEU A 35 -9.52 5.40 -8.14
C LEU A 35 -9.89 3.95 -8.50
N PHE A 36 -10.69 3.31 -7.66
CA PHE A 36 -11.00 1.87 -7.73
C PHE A 36 -12.50 1.57 -7.65
N GLY A 37 -13.35 2.58 -7.62
CA GLY A 37 -14.79 2.42 -7.62
C GLY A 37 -15.29 1.75 -8.91
N PRO A 38 -16.55 1.28 -8.90
CA PRO A 38 -17.15 0.56 -10.03
C PRO A 38 -17.26 1.39 -11.32
N ASP A 39 -17.10 2.71 -11.21
CA ASP A 39 -17.17 3.67 -12.31
C ASP A 39 -15.78 4.12 -12.82
N ALA A 40 -14.68 3.55 -12.28
CA ALA A 40 -13.29 3.82 -12.69
C ALA A 40 -12.85 3.06 -13.96
#